data_AF-A0A9D3XSP4-F1
#
_entry.id   AF-A0A9D3XSP4-F1
#
_cell.length_a   1.000
_cell.length_b   1.000
_cell.length_c   1.000
_cell.angle_alpha   90.00
_cell.angle_beta   90.00
_cell.angle_gamma   90.00
#
_symmetry.space_group_name_H-M   'P 1'
#
loop_
_entity.id
_entity.type
_entity.pdbx_description
1 polymer ?
#
loop_
_entity_poly.entity_id
_entity_poly.type
_entity_poly.pdbx_seq_one_letter_code
_entity_poly.pdbx_strand_id
1 'polypeptide(L)'
;MQLTLMILGLAALFGTSESQTGCFGNINNIDTTGASCKTAGQEGLDYCGRPASEKIAERDLNNMNKYKAIIKSTGKKKCVDPAVIAGIISRESHAGTLLKAGWGDNGNAFGLMQVDKNHHSIVGQWNGEDHLLDATQILIDMIKGIQKKFPRWTKEQQLKDLDSFSNSLGCLRRTLPMLLTLMILGLAALFGTSESQTGCYGNINNIDTTGASCATASPEGLSYCGVAASEKIAERDLYNMNKYKTIIKSAGAKKCVDPAVIAAIISRESHAGTILLNGWGDYGYGFGLMQVDRRYHTVVGAWNSEEHVLQGTSILVSMIQGVQKKFPGWTKDQQLKGGISAYNAGLGNVQTYPNMDIGTTHNDYANDVVARAKYYKRNGY
;
A
#
# COMPACT_ATOMS: atom_id res chain seq x y z
N MET A 1 -22.46 0.83 -10.12
CA MET A 1 -21.82 1.88 -9.30
C MET A 1 -20.53 1.26 -8.84
N GLN A 2 -19.40 1.98 -8.96
CA GLN A 2 -18.04 1.43 -8.88
C GLN A 2 -17.89 0.30 -7.85
N LEU A 3 -17.72 -0.91 -8.39
CA LEU A 3 -16.94 -1.97 -7.77
C LEU A 3 -15.57 -1.31 -7.50
N THR A 4 -15.14 -1.24 -6.23
CA THR A 4 -13.75 -0.95 -5.80
C THR A 4 -13.58 -1.39 -4.34
N LEU A 5 -12.89 -2.53 -4.22
CA LEU A 5 -12.09 -3.15 -3.15
C LEU A 5 -12.31 -2.75 -1.66
N MET A 6 -12.86 -3.71 -0.89
CA MET A 6 -12.56 -3.93 0.53
C MET A 6 -11.87 -5.29 0.68
N ILE A 7 -10.54 -5.36 0.72
CA ILE A 7 -9.89 -6.70 0.84
C ILE A 7 -8.62 -6.76 1.68
N LEU A 8 -8.51 -5.98 2.77
CA LEU A 8 -7.40 -6.17 3.73
C LEU A 8 -7.85 -6.65 5.12
N GLY A 9 -9.10 -6.42 5.52
CA GLY A 9 -9.59 -6.82 6.87
C GLY A 9 -9.72 -8.33 7.11
N LEU A 10 -9.79 -9.16 6.06
CA LEU A 10 -10.11 -10.59 6.22
C LEU A 10 -8.90 -11.55 6.20
N ALA A 11 -7.71 -11.10 5.81
CA ALA A 11 -6.52 -11.96 5.73
C ALA A 11 -6.10 -12.50 7.12
N ALA A 12 -6.35 -11.74 8.19
CA ALA A 12 -6.01 -12.13 9.56
C ALA A 12 -6.86 -13.32 10.12
N LEU A 13 -7.97 -13.69 9.47
CA LEU A 13 -8.99 -14.57 10.05
C LEU A 13 -9.03 -15.99 9.49
N PHE A 14 -8.36 -16.23 8.35
CA PHE A 14 -8.41 -17.54 7.70
C PHE A 14 -7.34 -18.54 8.18
N GLY A 15 -6.32 -18.07 8.90
CA GLY A 15 -5.20 -18.89 9.37
C GLY A 15 -4.38 -19.34 8.17
N THR A 16 -3.10 -18.98 8.13
CA THR A 16 -2.16 -19.50 7.14
C THR A 16 -1.93 -20.99 7.38
N SER A 17 -2.83 -21.83 6.91
CA SER A 17 -2.45 -23.20 6.54
C SER A 17 -1.87 -23.11 5.14
N GLU A 18 -0.59 -23.43 5.00
CA GLU A 18 0.07 -23.70 3.74
C GLU A 18 -0.76 -24.72 2.94
N SER A 19 -1.68 -24.26 2.09
CA SER A 19 -2.38 -25.13 1.16
C SER A 19 -2.73 -24.35 -0.09
N GLN A 20 -1.84 -24.39 -1.09
CA GLN A 20 -2.13 -24.23 -2.52
C GLN A 20 -3.23 -23.23 -2.95
N THR A 21 -3.28 -22.01 -2.41
CA THR A 21 -4.20 -20.97 -2.89
C THR A 21 -3.40 -19.77 -3.39
N GLY A 22 -3.07 -19.78 -4.68
CA GLY A 22 -2.23 -18.75 -5.32
C GLY A 22 -2.24 -18.79 -6.85
N CYS A 23 -3.24 -19.45 -7.48
CA CYS A 23 -3.28 -19.54 -8.94
C CYS A 23 -3.32 -18.16 -9.59
N PHE A 24 -4.04 -17.23 -8.96
CA PHE A 24 -4.28 -15.89 -9.48
C PHE A 24 -3.46 -14.78 -8.81
N GLY A 25 -2.58 -15.09 -7.85
CA GLY A 25 -1.71 -14.11 -7.16
C GLY A 25 -1.87 -14.16 -5.64
N ASN A 26 -1.02 -13.44 -4.92
CA ASN A 26 -1.12 -13.30 -3.47
C ASN A 26 -1.77 -11.96 -3.11
N ILE A 27 -2.91 -12.02 -2.45
CA ILE A 27 -3.68 -10.82 -2.10
C ILE A 27 -2.92 -9.83 -1.22
N ASN A 28 -2.02 -10.34 -0.36
CA ASN A 28 -1.21 -9.51 0.53
C ASN A 28 -0.16 -8.70 -0.22
N ASN A 29 0.08 -9.02 -1.50
CA ASN A 29 0.99 -8.29 -2.38
C ASN A 29 0.24 -7.26 -3.26
N ILE A 30 -1.06 -7.07 -3.06
CA ILE A 30 -1.87 -6.11 -3.82
C ILE A 30 -2.06 -4.82 -3.02
N ASP A 31 -1.49 -3.73 -3.54
CA ASP A 31 -1.74 -2.40 -2.99
C ASP A 31 -3.18 -1.97 -3.24
N THR A 32 -3.91 -1.71 -2.15
CA THR A 32 -5.26 -1.11 -2.19
C THR A 32 -5.29 0.24 -1.49
N THR A 33 -6.13 1.14 -2.00
CA THR A 33 -6.49 2.38 -1.31
C THR A 33 -7.55 2.16 -0.23
N GLY A 34 -8.23 1.00 -0.23
CA GLY A 34 -9.41 0.73 0.57
C GLY A 34 -10.65 1.49 0.08
N ALA A 35 -11.68 1.54 0.92
CA ALA A 35 -12.99 2.07 0.58
C ALA A 35 -12.91 3.57 0.25
N SER A 36 -13.53 3.98 -0.86
CA SER A 36 -13.67 5.40 -1.17
C SER A 36 -14.43 6.13 -0.07
N CYS A 37 -14.23 7.44 0.09
CA CYS A 37 -15.00 8.26 1.03
C CYS A 37 -16.51 8.21 0.75
N LYS A 38 -16.91 8.02 -0.52
CA LYS A 38 -18.32 7.78 -0.86
C LYS A 38 -18.85 6.47 -0.29
N THR A 39 -18.11 5.37 -0.47
CA THR A 39 -18.46 4.06 0.10
C THR A 39 -18.49 4.13 1.62
N ALA A 40 -17.46 4.70 2.25
CA ALA A 40 -17.38 4.80 3.70
C ALA A 40 -18.52 5.64 4.29
N GLY A 41 -18.90 6.74 3.63
CA GLY A 41 -20.05 7.55 4.02
C GLY A 41 -21.38 6.80 3.92
N GLN A 42 -21.56 5.92 2.92
CA GLN A 42 -22.75 5.06 2.82
C GLN A 42 -22.85 4.07 3.99
N GLU A 43 -21.73 3.74 4.61
CA GLU A 43 -21.60 2.87 5.79
C GLU A 43 -21.63 3.64 7.12
N GLY A 44 -21.88 4.96 7.06
CA GLY A 44 -21.89 5.83 8.23
C GLY A 44 -20.51 6.02 8.87
N LEU A 45 -19.43 5.91 8.11
CA LEU A 45 -18.06 6.18 8.56
C LEU A 45 -17.64 7.59 8.15
N ASP A 46 -16.94 8.28 9.06
CA ASP A 46 -16.37 9.62 8.88
C ASP A 46 -14.92 9.59 8.37
N TYR A 47 -14.34 8.40 8.18
CA TYR A 47 -13.04 8.16 7.59
C TYR A 47 -13.15 7.24 6.37
N CYS A 48 -12.16 7.29 5.49
CA CYS A 48 -12.10 6.42 4.32
C CYS A 48 -10.75 5.73 4.15
N GLY A 49 -10.64 4.92 3.10
CA GLY A 49 -9.46 4.12 2.80
C GLY A 49 -9.46 2.76 3.49
N ARG A 50 -8.27 2.22 3.76
CA ARG A 50 -8.09 0.87 4.36
C ARG A 50 -8.82 0.71 5.70
N PRO A 51 -8.73 1.65 6.66
CA PRO A 51 -9.42 1.51 7.93
C PRO A 51 -10.94 1.39 7.76
N ALA A 52 -11.51 2.09 6.78
CA ALA A 52 -12.95 1.99 6.50
C ALA A 52 -13.32 0.60 5.96
N SER A 53 -12.54 0.07 5.01
CA SER A 53 -12.71 -1.31 4.54
C SER A 53 -12.60 -2.33 5.66
N GLU A 54 -11.64 -2.16 6.56
CA GLU A 54 -11.43 -3.05 7.71
C GLU A 54 -12.61 -2.99 8.68
N LYS A 55 -13.13 -1.78 8.97
CA LYS A 55 -14.29 -1.63 9.85
C LYS A 55 -15.55 -2.27 9.28
N ILE A 56 -15.77 -2.16 7.97
CA ILE A 56 -16.95 -2.76 7.33
C ILE A 56 -16.81 -4.29 7.33
N ALA A 57 -15.63 -4.79 6.98
CA ALA A 57 -15.30 -6.21 7.08
C ALA A 57 -15.47 -6.76 8.52
N GLU A 58 -15.06 -5.99 9.53
CA GLU A 58 -15.25 -6.33 10.95
C GLU A 58 -16.74 -6.44 11.31
N ARG A 59 -17.59 -5.52 10.83
CA ARG A 59 -19.05 -5.58 11.04
C ARG A 59 -19.66 -6.83 10.41
N ASP A 60 -19.19 -7.21 9.23
CA ASP A 60 -19.70 -8.37 8.50
C ASP A 60 -19.22 -9.70 9.09
N LEU A 61 -18.15 -9.69 9.89
CA LEU A 61 -17.43 -10.88 10.33
C LEU A 61 -18.31 -11.92 11.04
N ASN A 62 -19.18 -11.47 11.93
CA ASN A 62 -20.07 -12.36 12.68
C ASN A 62 -21.01 -13.14 11.74
N ASN A 63 -21.52 -12.48 10.71
CA ASN A 63 -22.36 -13.14 9.70
C ASN A 63 -21.53 -13.97 8.72
N MET A 64 -20.35 -13.49 8.35
CA MET A 64 -19.42 -14.20 7.48
C MET A 64 -19.01 -15.56 8.04
N ASN A 65 -18.86 -15.68 9.37
CA ASN A 65 -18.51 -16.93 10.03
C ASN A 65 -19.49 -18.08 9.75
N LYS A 66 -20.77 -17.79 9.45
CA LYS A 66 -21.77 -18.80 9.06
C LYS A 66 -21.39 -19.52 7.76
N TYR A 67 -20.65 -18.85 6.88
CA TYR A 67 -20.28 -19.34 5.56
C TYR A 67 -18.79 -19.70 5.45
N LYS A 68 -18.04 -19.63 6.55
CA LYS A 68 -16.58 -19.85 6.57
C LYS A 68 -16.18 -21.19 5.95
N ALA A 69 -16.92 -22.26 6.25
CA ALA A 69 -16.62 -23.60 5.74
C ALA A 69 -16.79 -23.67 4.21
N ILE A 70 -17.91 -23.17 3.68
CA ILE A 70 -18.17 -23.19 2.24
C ILE A 70 -17.22 -22.25 1.49
N ILE A 71 -16.90 -21.08 2.04
CA ILE A 71 -15.92 -20.15 1.43
C ILE A 71 -14.52 -20.78 1.34
N LYS A 72 -14.06 -21.44 2.42
CA LYS A 72 -12.78 -22.18 2.41
C LYS A 72 -12.79 -23.31 1.38
N SER A 73 -13.89 -24.07 1.33
CA SER A 73 -14.04 -25.18 0.38
C SER A 73 -14.04 -24.70 -1.07
N THR A 74 -14.83 -23.66 -1.39
CA THR A 74 -14.87 -23.02 -2.71
C THR A 74 -13.50 -22.49 -3.10
N GLY A 75 -12.83 -21.73 -2.22
CA GLY A 75 -11.50 -21.18 -2.50
C GLY A 75 -10.48 -22.26 -2.84
N LYS A 76 -10.48 -23.38 -2.08
CA LYS A 76 -9.66 -24.55 -2.37
C LYS A 76 -10.00 -25.18 -3.73
N LYS A 77 -11.28 -25.46 -4.00
CA LYS A 77 -11.74 -26.09 -5.25
C LYS A 77 -11.47 -25.24 -6.49
N LYS A 78 -11.49 -23.91 -6.35
CA LYS A 78 -11.31 -22.95 -7.45
C LYS A 78 -9.91 -22.33 -7.49
N CYS A 79 -9.03 -22.69 -6.57
CA CYS A 79 -7.69 -22.11 -6.42
C CYS A 79 -7.70 -20.57 -6.29
N VAL A 80 -8.69 -20.04 -5.57
CA VAL A 80 -8.84 -18.61 -5.23
C VAL A 80 -8.69 -18.48 -3.72
N ASP A 81 -7.95 -17.47 -3.25
CA ASP A 81 -7.81 -17.22 -1.83
C ASP A 81 -9.21 -16.99 -1.20
N PRO A 82 -9.59 -17.75 -0.16
CA PRO A 82 -10.86 -17.58 0.55
C PRO A 82 -11.12 -16.13 1.03
N ALA A 83 -10.07 -15.36 1.32
CA ALA A 83 -10.18 -13.97 1.71
C ALA A 83 -10.70 -13.06 0.57
N VAL A 84 -10.36 -13.38 -0.69
CA VAL A 84 -10.91 -12.66 -1.86
C VAL A 84 -12.41 -12.89 -1.96
N ILE A 85 -12.82 -14.16 -1.90
CA ILE A 85 -14.25 -14.55 -1.99
C ILE A 85 -15.03 -13.85 -0.86
N ALA A 86 -14.52 -13.90 0.36
CA ALA A 86 -15.17 -13.28 1.50
C ALA A 86 -15.21 -11.74 1.42
N GLY A 87 -14.15 -11.11 0.89
CA GLY A 87 -14.16 -9.66 0.63
C GLY A 87 -15.22 -9.24 -0.39
N ILE A 88 -15.42 -10.03 -1.45
CA ILE A 88 -16.49 -9.80 -2.42
C ILE A 88 -17.87 -9.99 -1.76
N ILE A 89 -18.07 -11.08 -1.00
CA ILE A 89 -19.34 -11.33 -0.30
C ILE A 89 -19.67 -10.19 0.68
N SER A 90 -18.67 -9.69 1.43
CA SER A 90 -18.83 -8.54 2.31
C SER A 90 -19.31 -7.32 1.52
N ARG A 91 -18.64 -6.98 0.43
CA ARG A 91 -18.99 -5.83 -0.41
C ARG A 91 -20.37 -5.95 -1.07
N GLU A 92 -20.70 -7.12 -1.59
CA GLU A 92 -21.89 -7.32 -2.42
C GLU A 92 -23.17 -7.52 -1.61
N SER A 93 -23.05 -8.10 -0.40
CA SER A 93 -24.24 -8.51 0.36
C SER A 93 -24.16 -8.31 1.87
N HIS A 94 -23.05 -7.76 2.40
CA HIS A 94 -22.75 -7.71 3.83
C HIS A 94 -22.93 -9.07 4.50
N ALA A 95 -22.26 -10.08 3.94
CA ALA A 95 -22.41 -11.48 4.36
C ALA A 95 -23.88 -11.94 4.37
N GLY A 96 -24.63 -11.55 3.33
CA GLY A 96 -26.03 -11.90 3.13
C GLY A 96 -27.05 -11.10 3.93
N THR A 97 -26.64 -10.14 4.76
CA THR A 97 -27.58 -9.36 5.60
C THR A 97 -28.45 -8.40 4.81
N LEU A 98 -28.02 -7.96 3.62
CA LEU A 98 -28.82 -7.12 2.75
C LEU A 98 -29.81 -7.90 1.86
N LEU A 99 -29.74 -9.23 1.85
CA LEU A 99 -30.48 -10.05 0.89
C LEU A 99 -31.89 -10.39 1.38
N LYS A 100 -32.85 -10.42 0.45
CA LYS A 100 -34.20 -10.93 0.67
C LYS A 100 -34.37 -12.25 -0.05
N ALA A 101 -34.35 -13.36 0.68
CA ALA A 101 -34.36 -14.72 0.12
C ALA A 101 -33.28 -14.94 -0.97
N GLY A 102 -32.10 -14.35 -0.77
CA GLY A 102 -30.98 -14.43 -1.71
C GLY A 102 -30.92 -13.34 -2.76
N TRP A 103 -31.96 -12.53 -2.89
CA TRP A 103 -32.03 -11.47 -3.89
C TRP A 103 -31.52 -10.13 -3.35
N GLY A 104 -30.66 -9.48 -4.14
CA GLY A 104 -30.20 -8.10 -3.97
C GLY A 104 -30.36 -7.30 -5.26
N ASP A 105 -29.85 -6.06 -5.26
CA ASP A 105 -29.97 -5.09 -6.36
C ASP A 105 -31.39 -5.00 -6.97
N ASN A 106 -32.39 -4.77 -6.12
CA ASN A 106 -33.80 -4.74 -6.50
C ASN A 106 -34.28 -6.00 -7.24
N GLY A 107 -33.71 -7.16 -6.90
CA GLY A 107 -34.04 -8.44 -7.50
C GLY A 107 -33.29 -8.75 -8.79
N ASN A 108 -32.24 -7.99 -9.13
CA ASN A 108 -31.42 -8.23 -10.33
C ASN A 108 -30.18 -9.08 -10.07
N ALA A 109 -29.78 -9.24 -8.81
CA ALA A 109 -28.64 -10.06 -8.46
C ALA A 109 -28.97 -11.09 -7.37
N PHE A 110 -28.30 -12.24 -7.43
CA PHE A 110 -28.63 -13.40 -6.61
C PHE A 110 -27.40 -13.96 -5.87
N GLY A 111 -27.61 -14.36 -4.62
CA GLY A 111 -26.66 -15.12 -3.80
C GLY A 111 -25.66 -14.32 -2.98
N LEU A 112 -24.93 -15.00 -2.08
CA LEU A 112 -23.96 -14.37 -1.17
C LEU A 112 -22.91 -13.53 -1.91
N MET A 113 -22.43 -14.07 -3.03
CA MET A 113 -21.66 -13.34 -4.03
C MET A 113 -22.65 -13.02 -5.15
N GLN A 114 -23.00 -11.73 -5.30
CA GLN A 114 -24.11 -11.29 -6.14
C GLN A 114 -23.81 -11.53 -7.64
N VAL A 115 -24.58 -12.44 -8.24
CA VAL A 115 -24.51 -12.75 -9.68
C VAL A 115 -25.71 -12.11 -10.39
N ASP A 116 -25.46 -11.35 -11.46
CA ASP A 116 -26.50 -10.69 -12.26
C ASP A 116 -27.32 -11.72 -13.05
N LYS A 117 -28.62 -11.82 -12.73
CA LYS A 117 -29.55 -12.78 -13.34
C LYS A 117 -29.77 -12.58 -14.83
N ASN A 118 -29.50 -11.38 -15.33
CA ASN A 118 -29.74 -11.03 -16.73
C ASN A 118 -28.60 -11.51 -17.64
N HIS A 119 -27.44 -11.82 -17.07
CA HIS A 119 -26.23 -12.22 -17.80
C HIS A 119 -25.78 -13.64 -17.47
N HIS A 120 -26.21 -14.19 -16.33
CA HIS A 120 -25.80 -15.51 -15.87
C HIS A 120 -27.00 -16.30 -15.34
N SER A 121 -26.95 -17.62 -15.51
CA SER A 121 -27.94 -18.52 -14.91
C SER A 121 -27.75 -18.61 -13.40
N ILE A 122 -28.85 -18.76 -12.68
CA ILE A 122 -28.82 -18.94 -11.22
C ILE A 122 -28.53 -20.41 -10.91
N VAL A 123 -27.55 -20.66 -10.05
CA VAL A 123 -27.10 -22.01 -9.67
C VAL A 123 -27.22 -22.20 -8.17
N GLY A 124 -27.89 -23.28 -7.77
CA GLY A 124 -27.98 -23.70 -6.37
C GLY A 124 -28.79 -22.76 -5.46
N GLN A 125 -28.62 -22.92 -4.15
CA GLN A 125 -29.19 -22.02 -3.16
C GLN A 125 -28.31 -20.78 -2.98
N TRP A 126 -28.92 -19.63 -2.71
CA TRP A 126 -28.24 -18.33 -2.60
C TRP A 126 -27.07 -18.30 -1.59
N ASN A 127 -27.12 -19.16 -0.57
CA ASN A 127 -26.11 -19.33 0.47
C ASN A 127 -25.40 -20.69 0.41
N GLY A 128 -25.57 -21.45 -0.66
CA GLY A 128 -24.99 -22.78 -0.85
C GLY A 128 -23.62 -22.76 -1.50
N GLU A 129 -22.88 -23.87 -1.35
CA GLU A 129 -21.56 -24.02 -1.96
C GLU A 129 -21.62 -24.03 -3.50
N ASP A 130 -22.67 -24.61 -4.09
CA ASP A 130 -22.86 -24.65 -5.55
C ASP A 130 -22.94 -23.23 -6.14
N HIS A 131 -23.65 -22.31 -5.47
CA HIS A 131 -23.71 -20.90 -5.86
C HIS A 131 -22.32 -20.25 -5.78
N LEU A 132 -21.59 -20.45 -4.68
CA LEU A 132 -20.25 -19.88 -4.53
C LEU A 132 -19.27 -20.45 -5.55
N LEU A 133 -19.37 -21.73 -5.90
CA LEU A 133 -18.55 -22.35 -6.94
C LEU A 133 -18.82 -21.71 -8.30
N ASP A 134 -20.09 -21.51 -8.66
CA ASP A 134 -20.47 -20.87 -9.92
C ASP A 134 -20.04 -19.40 -9.97
N ALA A 135 -20.38 -18.61 -8.96
CA ALA A 135 -19.99 -17.20 -8.86
C ALA A 135 -18.46 -17.00 -8.88
N THR A 136 -17.70 -17.90 -8.23
CA THR A 136 -16.24 -17.87 -8.27
C THR A 136 -15.70 -18.26 -9.66
N GLN A 137 -16.41 -19.11 -10.40
CA GLN A 137 -16.03 -19.44 -11.78
C GLN A 137 -16.18 -18.23 -12.71
N ILE A 138 -17.27 -17.46 -12.57
CA ILE A 138 -17.48 -16.20 -13.30
C ILE A 138 -16.31 -15.24 -13.04
N LEU A 139 -15.90 -15.08 -11.77
CA LEU A 139 -14.73 -14.29 -11.40
C LEU A 139 -13.44 -14.78 -12.08
N ILE A 140 -13.20 -16.10 -12.09
CA ILE A 140 -12.02 -16.70 -12.74
C ILE A 140 -12.01 -16.40 -14.24
N ASP A 141 -13.15 -16.50 -14.91
CA ASP A 141 -13.24 -16.27 -16.34
C ASP A 141 -12.98 -14.79 -16.69
N MET A 142 -13.41 -13.86 -15.83
CA MET A 142 -13.04 -12.45 -15.92
C MET A 142 -11.52 -12.24 -15.76
N ILE A 143 -10.90 -12.85 -14.74
CA ILE A 143 -9.44 -12.75 -14.51
C ILE A 143 -8.67 -13.31 -15.72
N LYS A 144 -9.11 -14.43 -16.30
CA LYS A 144 -8.51 -15.00 -17.52
C LYS A 144 -8.66 -14.06 -18.73
N GLY A 145 -9.79 -13.35 -18.83
CA GLY A 145 -10.00 -12.30 -19.83
C GLY A 145 -8.96 -11.18 -19.71
N ILE A 146 -8.71 -10.71 -18.49
CA ILE A 146 -7.68 -9.70 -18.18
C ILE A 146 -6.29 -10.25 -18.53
N GLN A 147 -5.96 -11.47 -18.11
CA GLN A 147 -4.70 -12.14 -18.43
C GLN A 147 -4.44 -12.22 -19.94
N LYS A 148 -5.47 -12.54 -20.72
CA LYS A 148 -5.37 -12.58 -22.19
C LYS A 148 -5.14 -11.21 -22.81
N LYS A 149 -5.78 -10.17 -22.27
CA LYS A 149 -5.63 -8.78 -22.75
C LYS A 149 -4.29 -8.15 -22.35
N PHE A 150 -3.77 -8.52 -21.17
CA PHE A 150 -2.55 -7.96 -20.60
C PHE A 150 -1.55 -9.06 -20.19
N PRO A 151 -0.95 -9.77 -21.16
CA PRO A 151 -0.09 -10.92 -20.90
C PRO A 151 1.24 -10.56 -20.21
N ARG A 152 1.61 -9.28 -20.17
CA ARG A 152 2.82 -8.79 -19.49
C ARG A 152 2.59 -8.36 -18.04
N TRP A 153 1.33 -8.37 -17.57
CA TRP A 153 1.02 -7.99 -16.18
C TRP A 153 1.33 -9.13 -15.22
N THR A 154 1.74 -8.78 -14.01
CA THR A 154 1.88 -9.73 -12.91
C THR A 154 0.51 -10.23 -12.46
N LYS A 155 0.51 -11.34 -11.73
CA LYS A 155 -0.72 -11.91 -11.16
C LYS A 155 -1.44 -10.91 -10.24
N GLU A 156 -0.67 -10.16 -9.45
CA GLU A 156 -1.17 -9.12 -8.54
C GLU A 156 -1.81 -7.95 -9.30
N GLN A 157 -1.22 -7.51 -10.42
CA GLN A 157 -1.80 -6.48 -11.28
C GLN A 157 -3.11 -6.94 -11.92
N GLN A 158 -3.17 -8.20 -12.36
CA GLN A 158 -4.36 -8.79 -12.97
C GLN A 158 -5.52 -8.90 -11.96
N LEU A 159 -5.23 -9.22 -10.70
CA LEU A 159 -6.23 -9.22 -9.63
C LEU A 159 -6.73 -7.81 -9.26
N LYS A 160 -5.87 -6.79 -9.40
CA LYS A 160 -6.21 -5.42 -9.02
C LYS A 160 -7.19 -4.74 -9.97
N ASP A 161 -7.24 -5.14 -11.25
CA ASP A 161 -7.95 -4.40 -12.30
C ASP A 161 -9.29 -5.01 -12.77
N LEU A 162 -9.98 -5.73 -11.87
CA LEU A 162 -11.31 -6.30 -12.15
C LEU A 162 -12.36 -5.23 -12.49
N ASP A 163 -12.20 -4.00 -11.97
CA ASP A 163 -13.16 -2.89 -12.15
C ASP A 163 -13.07 -2.22 -13.53
N SER A 164 -11.88 -2.14 -14.16
CA SER A 164 -11.72 -1.46 -15.45
C SER A 164 -12.22 -2.35 -16.61
N PHE A 165 -12.08 -3.67 -16.47
CA PHE A 165 -12.41 -4.64 -17.51
C PHE A 165 -13.92 -4.82 -17.69
N SER A 166 -14.69 -4.70 -16.61
CA SER A 166 -16.16 -4.67 -16.64
C SER A 166 -16.74 -3.48 -17.44
N ASN A 167 -16.00 -2.38 -17.60
CA ASN A 167 -16.45 -1.28 -18.47
C ASN A 167 -16.10 -1.49 -19.96
N SER A 168 -15.22 -2.46 -20.27
CA SER A 168 -14.71 -2.74 -21.63
C SER A 168 -15.46 -3.86 -22.35
N LEU A 169 -16.07 -4.78 -21.62
CA LEU A 169 -17.08 -5.70 -22.11
C LEU A 169 -18.38 -5.22 -21.51
N GLY A 170 -19.47 -5.06 -22.26
CA GLY A 170 -20.75 -4.52 -21.75
C GLY A 170 -21.45 -5.32 -20.64
N CYS A 171 -20.73 -6.11 -19.85
CA CYS A 171 -21.16 -6.79 -18.64
C CYS A 171 -20.84 -5.89 -17.43
N LEU A 172 -21.89 -5.48 -16.73
CA LEU A 172 -21.96 -4.46 -15.67
C LEU A 172 -22.04 -3.01 -16.20
N ARG A 173 -23.30 -2.58 -16.38
CA ARG A 173 -23.85 -1.24 -16.05
C ARG A 173 -24.38 -0.41 -17.24
N ARG A 174 -25.69 -0.53 -17.48
CA ARG A 174 -26.59 0.62 -17.76
C ARG A 174 -27.93 0.33 -17.08
N THR A 175 -28.36 1.13 -16.12
CA THR A 175 -29.15 2.35 -16.40
C THR A 175 -28.68 3.61 -15.63
N LEU A 176 -28.81 4.76 -16.31
CA LEU A 176 -28.29 6.12 -16.06
C LEU A 176 -29.26 7.01 -15.21
N PRO A 177 -28.98 8.31 -14.83
CA PRO A 177 -28.08 9.28 -15.48
C PRO A 177 -27.20 10.19 -14.59
N MET A 178 -26.08 10.64 -15.17
CA MET A 178 -25.41 11.96 -15.08
C MET A 178 -23.99 11.76 -15.62
N LEU A 179 -23.67 12.12 -16.86
CA LEU A 179 -23.31 13.49 -17.25
C LEU A 179 -22.60 14.25 -16.13
N LEU A 180 -21.35 13.87 -15.81
CA LEU A 180 -20.20 14.75 -15.51
C LEU A 180 -19.01 13.90 -15.03
N THR A 181 -18.21 13.35 -15.95
CA THR A 181 -16.83 12.84 -15.68
C THR A 181 -16.08 12.37 -16.94
N LEU A 182 -16.69 12.48 -18.12
CA LEU A 182 -16.13 12.03 -19.40
C LEU A 182 -15.02 12.94 -19.99
N MET A 183 -14.20 13.59 -19.15
CA MET A 183 -13.12 14.47 -19.62
C MET A 183 -11.78 14.34 -18.87
N ILE A 184 -11.49 13.24 -18.16
CA ILE A 184 -10.16 13.09 -17.51
C ILE A 184 -9.41 11.76 -17.82
N LEU A 185 -10.00 10.77 -18.48
CA LEU A 185 -9.28 9.50 -18.77
C LEU A 185 -8.80 9.32 -20.22
N GLY A 186 -8.97 10.34 -21.07
CA GLY A 186 -8.50 10.32 -22.48
C GLY A 186 -7.05 10.77 -22.71
N LEU A 187 -6.31 11.18 -21.67
CA LEU A 187 -4.95 11.74 -21.82
C LEU A 187 -3.87 10.98 -21.01
N ALA A 188 -4.18 9.81 -20.44
CA ALA A 188 -3.18 8.93 -19.82
C ALA A 188 -2.69 7.81 -20.76
N ALA A 189 -3.26 7.70 -21.97
CA ALA A 189 -2.87 6.71 -22.97
C ALA A 189 -1.73 7.15 -23.91
N LEU A 190 -1.10 8.32 -23.67
CA LEU A 190 0.06 8.79 -24.46
C LEU A 190 1.36 8.96 -23.67
N PHE A 191 1.39 8.63 -22.38
CA PHE A 191 2.64 8.42 -21.66
C PHE A 191 2.64 7.01 -21.07
N GLY A 192 3.18 6.08 -21.84
CA GLY A 192 3.75 4.87 -21.25
C GLY A 192 4.79 5.32 -20.23
N THR A 193 4.48 5.20 -18.94
CA THR A 193 5.50 5.13 -17.92
C THR A 193 5.56 3.68 -17.52
N SER A 194 6.69 3.05 -17.87
CA SER A 194 7.17 1.85 -17.22
C SER A 194 6.88 1.97 -15.72
N GLU A 195 6.15 1.04 -15.12
CA GLU A 195 6.20 0.88 -13.67
C GLU A 195 7.66 0.71 -13.32
N SER A 196 8.24 1.77 -12.75
CA SER A 196 9.63 1.77 -12.38
C SER A 196 9.82 0.68 -11.33
N GLN A 197 10.73 -0.25 -11.61
CA GLN A 197 11.28 -1.12 -10.58
C GLN A 197 11.80 -0.20 -9.47
N THR A 198 11.13 -0.17 -8.33
CA THR A 198 11.64 0.48 -7.12
C THR A 198 12.24 -0.59 -6.21
N GLY A 199 13.22 -0.24 -5.38
CA GLY A 199 13.83 -1.18 -4.44
C GLY A 199 15.06 -1.93 -4.97
N CYS A 200 15.80 -1.39 -5.95
CA CYS A 200 17.07 -1.98 -6.42
C CYS A 200 18.08 -2.25 -5.29
N TYR A 201 17.98 -1.45 -4.23
CA TYR A 201 18.94 -1.39 -3.13
C TYR A 201 18.58 -2.26 -1.93
N GLY A 202 17.44 -2.95 -1.93
CA GLY A 202 16.98 -3.76 -0.81
C GLY A 202 15.47 -3.60 -0.57
N ASN A 203 14.92 -4.50 0.24
CA ASN A 203 13.53 -4.46 0.66
C ASN A 203 13.42 -4.02 2.12
N ILE A 204 12.85 -2.84 2.34
CA ILE A 204 12.72 -2.23 3.66
C ILE A 204 12.00 -3.13 4.69
N ASN A 205 11.10 -3.99 4.25
CA ASN A 205 10.35 -4.88 5.14
C ASN A 205 11.23 -5.97 5.78
N ASN A 206 12.32 -6.35 5.13
CA ASN A 206 13.25 -7.39 5.59
C ASN A 206 14.29 -6.87 6.60
N ILE A 207 14.45 -5.56 6.72
CA ILE A 207 15.49 -4.94 7.55
C ILE A 207 15.08 -4.96 9.02
N ASP A 208 15.90 -5.49 9.91
CA ASP A 208 15.68 -5.39 11.36
C ASP A 208 15.78 -3.93 11.83
N THR A 209 15.04 -3.58 12.89
CA THR A 209 15.13 -2.24 13.47
C THR A 209 14.70 -2.25 14.93
N THR A 210 15.40 -1.47 15.74
CA THR A 210 15.00 -1.16 17.12
C THR A 210 14.07 0.05 17.20
N GLY A 211 13.87 0.80 16.11
CA GLY A 211 13.13 2.06 16.06
C GLY A 211 13.81 3.22 16.80
N ALA A 212 13.04 4.24 17.14
CA ALA A 212 13.51 5.46 17.78
C ALA A 212 14.08 5.20 19.19
N SER A 213 15.23 5.80 19.49
CA SER A 213 15.69 5.95 20.87
C SER A 213 14.75 6.86 21.66
N CYS A 214 14.90 6.87 22.98
CA CYS A 214 14.19 7.83 23.82
C CYS A 214 14.65 9.27 23.58
N ALA A 215 15.89 9.49 23.14
CA ALA A 215 16.36 10.83 22.76
C ALA A 215 15.60 11.39 21.55
N THR A 216 15.14 10.53 20.63
CA THR A 216 14.23 10.92 19.55
C THR A 216 12.77 11.00 20.01
N ALA A 217 12.30 10.03 20.79
CA ALA A 217 10.88 9.94 21.14
C ALA A 217 10.42 10.97 22.20
N SER A 218 11.27 11.34 23.16
CA SER A 218 10.87 12.25 24.24
C SER A 218 10.59 13.68 23.78
N PRO A 219 11.39 14.31 22.89
CA PRO A 219 11.05 15.62 22.32
C PRO A 219 9.73 15.65 21.54
N GLU A 220 9.29 14.49 21.03
CA GLU A 220 8.01 14.29 20.34
C GLU A 220 6.82 14.14 21.31
N GLY A 221 7.08 14.25 22.62
CA GLY A 221 6.08 14.11 23.67
C GLY A 221 5.60 12.66 23.88
N LEU A 222 6.42 11.67 23.51
CA LEU A 222 6.10 10.25 23.73
C LEU A 222 6.77 9.75 25.02
N SER A 223 6.02 9.01 25.83
CA SER A 223 6.50 8.35 27.06
C SER A 223 7.13 6.97 26.81
N TYR A 224 7.21 6.56 25.54
CA TYR A 224 7.74 5.27 25.11
C TYR A 224 8.66 5.47 23.90
N CYS A 225 9.51 4.48 23.66
CA CYS A 225 10.55 4.50 22.63
C CYS A 225 10.42 3.24 21.76
N GLY A 226 11.36 3.06 20.85
CA GLY A 226 11.45 1.93 19.93
C GLY A 226 10.54 2.05 18.70
N VAL A 227 10.26 0.93 18.06
CA VAL A 227 9.48 0.87 16.80
C VAL A 227 8.13 1.55 16.92
N ALA A 228 7.41 1.34 18.04
CA ALA A 228 6.10 1.97 18.24
C ALA A 228 6.18 3.50 18.22
N ALA A 229 7.25 4.10 18.77
CA ALA A 229 7.44 5.54 18.76
C ALA A 229 7.69 6.05 17.34
N SER A 230 8.57 5.39 16.58
CA SER A 230 8.81 5.71 15.16
C SER A 230 7.52 5.69 14.34
N GLU A 231 6.71 4.64 14.47
CA GLU A 231 5.45 4.52 13.73
C GLU A 231 4.46 5.61 14.14
N LYS A 232 4.40 5.98 15.43
CA LYS A 232 3.54 7.07 15.90
C LYS A 232 3.95 8.43 15.35
N ILE A 233 5.26 8.70 15.25
CA ILE A 233 5.77 9.93 14.66
C ILE A 233 5.46 9.96 13.15
N ALA A 234 5.72 8.86 12.44
CA ALA A 234 5.40 8.74 11.02
C ALA A 234 3.90 8.91 10.72
N GLU A 235 3.04 8.39 11.61
CA GLU A 235 1.59 8.60 11.56
C GLU A 235 1.22 10.09 11.66
N ARG A 236 1.78 10.82 12.62
CA ARG A 236 1.53 12.27 12.79
C ARG A 236 1.95 13.07 11.56
N ASP A 237 3.03 12.67 10.91
CA ASP A 237 3.53 13.31 9.71
C ASP A 237 2.74 12.95 8.44
N LEU A 238 1.99 11.84 8.45
CA LEU A 238 1.36 11.26 7.25
C LEU A 238 0.46 12.26 6.49
N TYR A 239 -0.31 13.07 7.23
CA TYR A 239 -1.17 14.08 6.61
C TYR A 239 -0.36 15.09 5.78
N ASN A 240 0.73 15.63 6.33
CA ASN A 240 1.61 16.56 5.62
C ASN A 240 2.42 15.85 4.54
N MET A 241 2.88 14.63 4.80
CA MET A 241 3.61 13.80 3.85
C MET A 241 2.79 13.54 2.57
N ASN A 242 1.47 13.39 2.68
CA ASN A 242 0.60 13.12 1.54
C ASN A 242 0.60 14.25 0.50
N LYS A 243 0.92 15.49 0.89
CA LYS A 243 1.09 16.64 -0.02
C LYS A 243 2.23 16.41 -1.04
N TYR A 244 3.23 15.61 -0.66
CA TYR A 244 4.44 15.35 -1.46
C TYR A 244 4.47 13.93 -2.05
N LYS A 245 3.41 13.14 -1.86
CA LYS A 245 3.38 11.72 -2.24
C LYS A 245 3.72 11.49 -3.71
N THR A 246 3.19 12.32 -4.61
CA THR A 246 3.46 12.22 -6.05
C THR A 246 4.93 12.43 -6.38
N ILE A 247 5.57 13.47 -5.83
CA ILE A 247 6.98 13.77 -6.10
C ILE A 247 7.91 12.76 -5.43
N ILE A 248 7.54 12.24 -4.26
CA ILE A 248 8.27 11.17 -3.56
C ILE A 248 8.27 9.88 -4.39
N LYS A 249 7.09 9.48 -4.91
CA LYS A 249 6.99 8.30 -5.79
C LYS A 249 7.75 8.48 -7.09
N SER A 250 7.67 9.66 -7.69
CA SER A 250 8.43 9.98 -8.91
C SER A 250 9.94 9.92 -8.67
N ALA A 251 10.43 10.49 -7.56
CA ALA A 251 11.85 10.42 -7.21
C ALA A 251 12.32 8.98 -6.94
N GLY A 252 11.52 8.21 -6.20
CA GLY A 252 11.77 6.78 -5.96
C GLY A 252 11.85 5.99 -7.25
N ALA A 253 10.90 6.20 -8.17
CA ALA A 253 10.91 5.63 -9.50
C ALA A 253 12.16 6.01 -10.31
N LYS A 254 12.55 7.29 -10.34
CA LYS A 254 13.71 7.77 -11.11
C LYS A 254 15.05 7.29 -10.55
N LYS A 255 15.12 6.95 -9.25
CA LYS A 255 16.35 6.54 -8.57
C LYS A 255 16.39 5.07 -8.18
N CYS A 256 15.35 4.30 -8.52
CA CYS A 256 15.15 2.91 -8.09
C CYS A 256 15.20 2.72 -6.56
N VAL A 257 14.71 3.71 -5.81
CA VAL A 257 14.61 3.69 -4.34
C VAL A 257 13.14 3.51 -3.96
N ASP A 258 12.90 2.70 -2.94
CA ASP A 258 11.56 2.54 -2.38
C ASP A 258 11.02 3.91 -1.88
N PRO A 259 9.88 4.41 -2.38
CA PRO A 259 9.37 5.72 -1.98
C PRO A 259 9.06 5.81 -0.47
N ALA A 260 8.81 4.69 0.20
CA ALA A 260 8.62 4.67 1.65
C ALA A 260 9.90 5.03 2.43
N VAL A 261 11.09 4.72 1.89
CA VAL A 261 12.38 5.13 2.46
C VAL A 261 12.56 6.63 2.33
N ILE A 262 12.21 7.21 1.16
CA ILE A 262 12.29 8.65 0.93
C ILE A 262 11.33 9.39 1.88
N ALA A 263 10.09 8.92 2.00
CA ALA A 263 9.11 9.49 2.95
C ALA A 263 9.61 9.42 4.40
N ALA A 264 10.22 8.32 4.81
CA ALA A 264 10.77 8.18 6.15
C ALA A 264 11.91 9.13 6.47
N ILE A 265 12.82 9.36 5.51
CA ILE A 265 13.88 10.36 5.65
C ILE A 265 13.25 11.76 5.76
N ILE A 266 12.28 12.10 4.91
CA ILE A 266 11.59 13.40 4.98
C ILE A 266 10.91 13.60 6.35
N SER A 267 10.30 12.55 6.91
CA SER A 267 9.70 12.58 8.25
C SER A 267 10.75 12.86 9.31
N ARG A 268 11.86 12.11 9.28
CA ARG A 268 12.95 12.26 10.26
C ARG A 268 13.65 13.62 10.17
N GLU A 269 13.83 14.14 8.96
CA GLU A 269 14.61 15.36 8.72
C GLU A 269 13.81 16.64 8.94
N SER A 270 12.51 16.64 8.63
CA SER A 270 11.76 17.89 8.58
C SER A 270 10.30 17.80 9.01
N HIS A 271 9.83 16.64 9.51
CA HIS A 271 8.41 16.41 9.77
C HIS A 271 7.55 16.80 8.57
N ALA A 272 7.95 16.36 7.37
CA ALA A 272 7.34 16.77 6.10
C ALA A 272 7.25 18.30 5.94
N GLY A 273 8.31 19.00 6.33
CA GLY A 273 8.45 20.45 6.20
C GLY A 273 7.86 21.29 7.33
N THR A 274 7.19 20.70 8.33
CA THR A 274 6.48 21.49 9.35
C THR A 274 7.39 22.24 10.32
N ILE A 275 8.63 21.79 10.49
CA ILE A 275 9.63 22.43 11.36
C ILE A 275 10.58 23.37 10.60
N LEU A 276 10.40 23.55 9.29
CA LEU A 276 11.30 24.35 8.45
C LEU A 276 10.87 25.82 8.40
N LEU A 277 11.85 26.73 8.43
CA LEU A 277 11.64 28.16 8.18
C LEU A 277 12.10 28.50 6.77
N ASN A 278 11.17 28.80 5.86
CA ASN A 278 11.45 29.06 4.44
C ASN A 278 12.30 27.96 3.79
N GLY A 279 12.08 26.71 4.18
CA GLY A 279 12.83 25.56 3.70
C GLY A 279 14.14 25.27 4.42
N TRP A 280 14.57 26.10 5.38
CA TRP A 280 15.81 25.91 6.12
C TRP A 280 15.55 25.30 7.50
N GLY A 281 16.38 24.33 7.86
CA GLY A 281 16.49 23.75 9.19
C GLY A 281 17.97 23.70 9.63
N ASP A 282 18.27 22.97 10.70
CA ASP A 282 19.63 22.80 11.27
C ASP A 282 20.46 24.10 11.28
N TYR A 283 19.97 25.12 11.98
CA TYR A 283 20.65 26.43 12.09
C TYR A 283 20.99 27.10 10.73
N GLY A 284 20.26 26.75 9.67
CA GLY A 284 20.46 27.29 8.31
C GLY A 284 21.43 26.48 7.44
N TYR A 285 21.86 25.29 7.88
CA TYR A 285 22.70 24.38 7.09
C TYR A 285 21.90 23.38 6.27
N GLY A 286 20.82 22.83 6.82
CA GLY A 286 19.95 21.87 6.14
C GLY A 286 18.89 22.56 5.27
N PHE A 287 18.80 22.16 4.01
CA PHE A 287 17.81 22.69 3.07
C PHE A 287 16.76 21.66 2.65
N GLY A 288 15.50 22.08 2.66
CA GLY A 288 14.33 21.40 2.13
C GLY A 288 13.91 20.12 2.84
N LEU A 289 12.94 19.42 2.25
CA LEU A 289 12.26 18.27 2.86
C LEU A 289 13.20 17.16 3.35
N MET A 290 14.29 16.90 2.60
CA MET A 290 15.31 15.90 2.95
C MET A 290 16.57 16.50 3.62
N GLN A 291 16.54 17.78 4.01
CA GLN A 291 17.64 18.50 4.70
C GLN A 291 19.03 18.27 4.06
N VAL A 292 19.17 18.62 2.78
CA VAL A 292 20.48 18.57 2.10
C VAL A 292 21.40 19.63 2.72
N ASP A 293 22.56 19.20 3.22
CA ASP A 293 23.52 20.07 3.88
C ASP A 293 24.31 20.92 2.87
N ARG A 294 24.11 22.24 2.93
CA ARG A 294 24.76 23.23 2.04
C ARG A 294 26.28 23.31 2.19
N ARG A 295 26.85 22.78 3.27
CA ARG A 295 28.31 22.77 3.51
C ARG A 295 29.02 21.76 2.61
N TYR A 296 28.30 20.72 2.20
CA TYR A 296 28.82 19.61 1.39
C TYR A 296 28.23 19.55 -0.02
N HIS A 297 27.08 20.20 -0.24
CA HIS A 297 26.36 20.16 -1.50
C HIS A 297 25.85 21.54 -1.92
N THR A 298 25.89 21.82 -3.22
CA THR A 298 25.11 22.93 -3.80
C THR A 298 23.64 22.51 -3.84
N VAL A 299 22.79 23.18 -3.07
CA VAL A 299 21.35 22.90 -3.03
C VAL A 299 20.66 23.31 -4.34
N VAL A 300 19.69 22.51 -4.80
CA VAL A 300 18.95 22.78 -6.05
C VAL A 300 17.44 22.71 -5.86
N GLY A 301 16.70 23.41 -6.73
CA GLY A 301 15.24 23.48 -6.68
C GLY A 301 14.67 24.26 -5.50
N ALA A 302 13.34 24.34 -5.44
CA ALA A 302 12.64 24.83 -4.25
C ALA A 302 12.67 23.76 -3.15
N TRP A 303 12.62 24.20 -1.89
CA TRP A 303 12.78 23.34 -0.70
C TRP A 303 11.83 22.13 -0.63
N ASN A 304 10.70 22.19 -1.34
CA ASN A 304 9.66 21.17 -1.43
C ASN A 304 9.42 20.65 -2.86
N SER A 305 10.32 20.92 -3.81
CA SER A 305 10.17 20.50 -5.20
C SER A 305 10.62 19.05 -5.43
N GLU A 306 10.21 18.47 -6.56
CA GLU A 306 10.71 17.17 -6.99
C GLU A 306 12.23 17.20 -7.23
N GLU A 307 12.76 18.32 -7.74
CA GLU A 307 14.21 18.49 -7.97
C GLU A 307 14.99 18.35 -6.66
N HIS A 308 14.51 18.95 -5.57
CA HIS A 308 15.10 18.80 -4.24
C HIS A 308 15.03 17.36 -3.73
N VAL A 309 13.86 16.72 -3.84
CA VAL A 309 13.69 15.31 -3.41
C VAL A 309 14.58 14.37 -4.24
N LEU A 310 14.75 14.62 -5.54
CA LEU A 310 15.67 13.89 -6.41
C LEU A 310 17.14 14.10 -6.01
N GLN A 311 17.51 15.31 -5.60
CA GLN A 311 18.85 15.59 -5.07
C GLN A 311 19.12 14.79 -3.81
N GLY A 312 18.27 14.91 -2.78
CA GLY A 312 18.42 14.17 -1.53
C GLY A 312 18.45 12.65 -1.75
N THR A 313 17.57 12.14 -2.62
CA THR A 313 17.57 10.71 -2.98
C THR A 313 18.86 10.28 -3.69
N SER A 314 19.48 11.15 -4.50
CA SER A 314 20.75 10.85 -5.16
C SER A 314 21.92 10.78 -4.18
N ILE A 315 21.90 11.63 -3.14
CA ILE A 315 22.87 11.60 -2.05
C ILE A 315 22.72 10.27 -1.29
N LEU A 316 21.49 9.88 -0.94
CA LEU A 316 21.21 8.57 -0.33
C LEU A 316 21.74 7.40 -1.17
N VAL A 317 21.46 7.40 -2.49
CA VAL A 317 21.98 6.35 -3.39
C VAL A 317 23.50 6.29 -3.35
N SER A 318 24.17 7.44 -3.32
CA SER A 318 25.64 7.50 -3.21
C SER A 318 26.13 6.91 -1.89
N MET A 319 25.43 7.14 -0.79
CA MET A 319 25.74 6.54 0.51
C MET A 319 25.55 5.02 0.50
N ILE A 320 24.42 4.53 -0.05
CA ILE A 320 24.16 3.09 -0.19
C ILE A 320 25.27 2.42 -1.02
N GLN A 321 25.62 2.99 -2.18
CA GLN A 321 26.69 2.46 -3.02
C GLN A 321 28.06 2.50 -2.34
N GLY A 322 28.32 3.52 -1.51
CA GLY A 322 29.50 3.58 -0.66
C GLY A 322 29.56 2.43 0.34
N VAL A 323 28.45 2.14 1.01
CA VAL A 323 28.33 1.01 1.95
C VAL A 323 28.46 -0.33 1.24
N GLN A 324 27.86 -0.49 0.06
CA GLN A 324 28.01 -1.69 -0.78
C GLN A 324 29.48 -1.99 -1.11
N LYS A 325 30.26 -0.95 -1.44
CA LYS A 325 31.70 -1.07 -1.70
C LYS A 325 32.50 -1.37 -0.43
N LYS A 326 32.16 -0.73 0.69
CA LYS A 326 32.86 -0.88 1.97
C LYS A 326 32.59 -2.24 2.62
N PHE A 327 31.38 -2.78 2.47
CA PHE A 327 30.92 -4.04 3.06
C PHE A 327 30.25 -4.95 2.01
N PRO A 328 31.03 -5.52 1.08
CA PRO A 328 30.48 -6.36 0.01
C PRO A 328 29.87 -7.67 0.51
N GLY A 329 30.24 -8.13 1.71
CA GLY A 329 29.68 -9.33 2.33
C GLY A 329 28.35 -9.14 3.04
N TRP A 330 27.87 -7.89 3.20
CA TRP A 330 26.54 -7.63 3.75
C TRP A 330 25.44 -7.92 2.72
N THR A 331 24.25 -8.28 3.18
CA THR A 331 23.10 -8.39 2.29
C THR A 331 22.69 -7.01 1.76
N LYS A 332 21.95 -6.96 0.64
CA LYS A 332 21.41 -5.69 0.13
C LYS A 332 20.59 -4.94 1.18
N ASP A 333 19.80 -5.67 1.96
CA ASP A 333 18.96 -5.12 3.03
C ASP A 333 19.84 -4.48 4.14
N GLN A 334 20.94 -5.13 4.52
CA GLN A 334 21.90 -4.58 5.47
C GLN A 334 22.64 -3.35 4.90
N GLN A 335 23.01 -3.38 3.62
CA GLN A 335 23.65 -2.26 2.93
C GLN A 335 22.72 -1.06 2.79
N LEU A 336 21.42 -1.27 2.57
CA LEU A 336 20.40 -0.22 2.58
C LEU A 336 20.32 0.44 3.95
N LYS A 337 20.24 -0.33 5.05
CA LYS A 337 20.26 0.21 6.41
C LYS A 337 21.52 1.03 6.68
N GLY A 338 22.68 0.51 6.29
CA GLY A 338 23.95 1.23 6.40
C GLY A 338 23.97 2.52 5.58
N GLY A 339 23.42 2.52 4.37
CA GLY A 339 23.33 3.71 3.52
C GLY A 339 22.44 4.80 4.11
N ILE A 340 21.34 4.41 4.78
CA ILE A 340 20.48 5.33 5.53
C ILE A 340 21.25 5.93 6.72
N SER A 341 22.00 5.11 7.47
CA SER A 341 22.83 5.59 8.59
C SER A 341 23.91 6.58 8.12
N ALA A 342 24.57 6.24 7.00
CA ALA A 342 25.58 7.09 6.37
C ALA A 342 25.01 8.38 5.77
N TYR A 343 23.71 8.47 5.48
CA TYR A 343 23.09 9.72 5.05
C TYR A 343 23.22 10.81 6.12
N ASN A 344 23.11 10.43 7.40
CA ASN A 344 23.23 11.35 8.53
C ASN A 344 24.69 11.58 8.95
N ALA A 345 25.47 10.51 9.15
CA ALA A 345 26.80 10.59 9.77
C ALA A 345 27.98 10.34 8.80
N GLY A 346 27.68 10.17 7.50
CA GLY A 346 28.68 9.84 6.48
C GLY A 346 29.15 8.39 6.51
N LEU A 347 29.78 7.97 5.40
CA LEU A 347 30.30 6.60 5.22
C LEU A 347 31.39 6.21 6.24
N GLY A 348 32.10 7.21 6.77
CA GLY A 348 33.12 7.04 7.81
C GLY A 348 32.54 6.52 9.13
N ASN A 349 31.29 6.83 9.46
CA ASN A 349 30.66 6.38 10.71
C ASN A 349 30.24 4.91 10.68
N VAL A 350 29.82 4.42 9.51
CA VAL A 350 29.32 3.04 9.37
C VAL A 350 30.48 2.05 9.41
N GLN A 351 30.73 1.44 10.57
CA GLN A 351 31.83 0.51 10.80
C GLN A 351 31.40 -0.95 10.92
N THR A 352 30.25 -1.20 11.57
CA THR A 352 29.69 -2.55 11.74
C THR A 352 28.17 -2.50 11.64
N TYR A 353 27.54 -3.62 11.31
CA TYR A 353 26.08 -3.68 11.19
C TYR A 353 25.34 -3.35 12.49
N PRO A 354 25.63 -3.98 13.65
CA PRO A 354 24.86 -3.74 14.87
C PRO A 354 25.06 -2.33 15.45
N ASN A 355 26.21 -1.69 15.21
CA ASN A 355 26.57 -0.41 15.82
C ASN A 355 26.61 0.75 14.83
N MET A 356 26.03 0.61 13.63
CA MET A 356 26.13 1.64 12.57
C MET A 356 25.59 3.00 12.99
N ASP A 357 24.56 3.01 13.86
CA ASP A 357 23.90 4.25 14.29
C ASP A 357 24.62 4.92 15.47
N ILE A 358 25.57 4.27 16.14
CA ILE A 358 26.37 4.95 17.18
C ILE A 358 27.17 6.07 16.49
N GLY A 359 26.96 7.32 16.92
CA GLY A 359 27.51 8.52 16.29
C GLY A 359 26.56 9.25 15.34
N THR A 360 25.43 8.64 14.96
CA THR A 360 24.34 9.37 14.28
C THR A 360 23.58 10.27 15.26
N THR A 361 22.79 11.22 14.75
CA THR A 361 21.89 12.04 15.57
C THR A 361 21.01 11.12 16.43
N HIS A 362 21.09 11.28 17.76
CA HIS A 362 20.41 10.46 18.76
C HIS A 362 20.78 8.96 18.78
N ASN A 363 21.85 8.56 18.08
CA ASN A 363 22.32 7.19 17.99
C ASN A 363 21.30 6.16 17.44
N ASP A 364 20.35 6.61 16.62
CA ASP A 364 19.22 5.77 16.19
C ASP A 364 18.76 6.00 14.74
N TYR A 365 19.51 6.78 13.95
CA TYR A 365 18.99 7.37 12.72
C TYR A 365 18.44 6.32 11.74
N ALA A 366 19.22 5.30 11.37
CA ALA A 366 18.74 4.28 10.46
C ALA A 366 17.67 3.39 11.07
N ASN A 367 17.77 3.05 12.35
CA ASN A 367 16.74 2.27 13.04
C ASN A 367 15.38 2.99 13.02
N ASP A 368 15.34 4.25 13.43
CA ASP A 368 14.11 5.05 13.41
C ASP A 368 13.57 5.19 11.97
N VAL A 369 14.41 5.60 11.01
CA VAL A 369 13.99 5.76 9.61
C VAL A 369 13.45 4.46 9.02
N VAL A 370 14.08 3.30 9.29
CA VAL A 370 13.56 2.01 8.81
C VAL A 370 12.16 1.71 9.39
N ALA A 371 11.94 1.99 10.69
CA ALA A 371 10.63 1.78 11.31
C ALA A 371 9.56 2.71 10.71
N ARG A 372 9.88 4.00 10.52
CA ARG A 372 9.00 4.96 9.81
C ARG A 372 8.73 4.53 8.38
N ALA A 373 9.72 4.01 7.65
CA ALA A 373 9.57 3.55 6.28
C ALA A 373 8.63 2.35 6.17
N LYS A 374 8.74 1.38 7.09
CA LYS A 374 7.77 0.28 7.17
C LYS A 374 6.34 0.78 7.38
N TYR A 375 6.15 1.80 8.21
CA TYR A 375 4.85 2.46 8.36
C TYR A 375 4.37 3.10 7.05
N TYR A 376 5.19 3.91 6.38
CA TYR A 376 4.79 4.55 5.11
C TYR A 376 4.50 3.54 4.00
N LYS A 377 5.25 2.45 3.94
CA LYS A 377 5.02 1.37 2.96
C LYS A 377 3.63 0.75 3.13
N ARG A 378 3.20 0.50 4.37
CA ARG A 378 1.83 0.05 4.67
C ARG A 378 0.76 1.10 4.38
N ASN A 379 1.14 2.36 4.18
CA ASN A 379 0.26 3.51 3.89
C ASN A 379 0.39 4.01 2.44
N GLY A 380 0.86 3.14 1.54
CA GLY A 380 0.80 3.33 0.10
C GLY A 380 1.86 4.27 -0.46
N TYR A 381 3.01 4.38 0.20
CA TYR A 381 4.22 4.97 -0.37
C TYR A 381 4.99 3.94 -1.18
#